data_AF-A0AAV0NQY8-F1
#
_entry.id   AF-A0AAV0NQY8-F1
#
_cell.length_a   1.000
_cell.length_b   1.000
_cell.length_c   1.000
_cell.angle_alpha   90.00
_cell.angle_beta   90.00
_cell.angle_gamma   90.00
#
_symmetry.space_group_name_H-M   'P 1'
#
loop_
_entity.id
_entity.type
_entity.pdbx_description
1 polymer ?
#
loop_
_entity_poly.entity_id
_entity_poly.type
_entity_poly.pdbx_seq_one_letter_code
_entity_poly.pdbx_strand_id
1 'polypeptide(L)'
;MVGPRVWLGGIFNRFTRRTEKFPNDNPHLEQRLTRLQHRVKTSFDETRRDHQEALKSLWSTAFPDVPLTGLISEQWKEMGWQGHNPSTDFRGCGFIALENLLFFARTYPVCLL
;
A
#
# COMPACT_ATOMS: atom_id res chain seq x y z
N MET A 1 5.11 38.42 28.18
CA MET A 1 4.03 37.43 28.36
C MET A 1 4.28 36.27 27.40
N VAL A 2 4.16 35.05 27.92
CA VAL A 2 4.52 33.76 27.32
C VAL A 2 3.50 33.32 26.25
N GLY A 3 3.90 32.43 25.32
CA GLY A 3 3.26 32.06 24.03
C GLY A 3 1.85 31.39 24.07
N PRO A 4 1.42 30.61 23.03
CA PRO A 4 2.22 29.82 22.08
C PRO A 4 1.87 29.94 20.59
N ARG A 5 2.79 29.38 19.80
CA ARG A 5 2.85 29.28 18.34
C ARG A 5 1.88 28.19 17.84
N VAL A 6 0.98 28.53 16.92
CA VAL A 6 0.19 27.54 16.16
C VAL A 6 1.00 27.10 14.95
N TRP A 7 1.76 26.02 15.11
CA TRP A 7 2.27 25.19 14.03
C TRP A 7 1.31 24.02 13.89
N LEU A 8 0.52 23.93 12.82
CA LEU A 8 -0.18 22.72 12.32
C LEU A 8 -1.10 23.00 11.10
N GLY A 9 -0.79 23.99 10.24
CA GLY A 9 -1.56 24.25 9.00
C GLY A 9 -0.77 24.13 7.70
N GLY A 10 0.57 24.13 7.78
CA GLY A 10 1.44 24.33 6.61
C GLY A 10 2.00 23.06 5.97
N ILE A 11 1.73 21.88 6.52
CA ILE A 11 2.38 20.64 6.08
C ILE A 11 1.59 19.98 4.93
N PHE A 12 0.26 20.03 4.93
CA PHE A 12 -0.54 19.39 3.86
C PHE A 12 -0.62 20.19 2.56
N ASN A 13 -0.57 21.54 2.61
CA ASN A 13 -0.67 22.36 1.39
C ASN A 13 0.65 22.50 0.62
N ARG A 14 1.77 21.99 1.17
CA ARG A 14 3.09 22.05 0.51
C ARG A 14 3.31 20.90 -0.47
N PHE A 15 2.57 19.79 -0.34
CA PHE A 15 2.73 18.63 -1.21
C PHE A 15 2.11 18.81 -2.61
N THR A 16 1.26 19.82 -2.81
CA THR A 16 0.49 19.98 -4.05
C THR A 16 1.02 21.06 -5.01
N ARG A 17 2.10 21.80 -4.67
CA ARG A 17 2.63 22.90 -5.51
C ARG A 17 4.14 22.91 -5.71
N ARG A 18 4.77 21.74 -5.78
CA ARG A 18 6.13 21.64 -6.31
C ARG A 18 6.24 20.45 -7.26
N THR A 19 5.52 20.53 -8.38
CA THR A 19 6.01 19.93 -9.62
C THR A 19 7.25 20.74 -10.00
N GLU A 20 8.39 20.41 -9.40
CA GLU A 20 9.65 20.74 -10.06
C GLU A 20 9.57 20.08 -11.43
N LYS A 21 9.58 20.90 -12.49
CA LYS A 21 9.66 20.41 -13.86
C LYS A 21 10.97 19.65 -13.95
N PHE A 22 10.90 18.32 -13.81
CA PHE A 22 12.04 17.46 -14.04
C PHE A 22 12.46 17.68 -15.50
N PRO A 23 13.72 18.04 -15.78
CA PRO A 23 14.15 18.51 -17.10
C PRO A 23 14.36 17.35 -18.08
N ASN A 24 13.48 16.35 -18.07
CA ASN A 24 13.58 15.21 -18.95
C ASN A 24 12.19 14.86 -19.47
N ASP A 25 11.84 15.39 -20.65
CA ASP A 25 10.67 15.02 -21.45
C ASP A 25 10.83 13.56 -21.92
N ASN A 26 10.81 12.61 -20.99
CA ASN A 26 10.80 11.20 -21.29
C ASN A 26 9.34 10.74 -21.33
N PRO A 27 8.71 10.64 -22.53
CA PRO A 27 7.29 10.32 -22.64
C PRO A 27 6.93 8.99 -21.98
N HIS A 28 7.88 8.06 -21.90
CA HIS A 28 7.70 6.80 -21.19
C HIS A 28 7.62 6.97 -19.67
N LEU A 29 8.38 7.90 -19.07
CA LEU A 29 8.27 8.20 -17.64
C LEU A 29 6.94 8.85 -17.30
N GLU A 30 6.47 9.79 -18.13
CA GLU A 30 5.15 10.42 -17.98
C GLU A 30 4.01 9.39 -18.08
N GLN A 31 4.11 8.46 -19.02
CA GLN A 31 3.14 7.36 -19.14
C GLN A 31 3.16 6.45 -17.90
N ARG A 32 4.34 6.10 -17.37
CA ARG A 32 4.46 5.30 -16.14
C ARG A 32 3.92 6.03 -14.92
N LEU A 33 4.23 7.32 -14.78
CA LEU A 33 3.73 8.17 -13.71
C LEU A 33 2.21 8.28 -13.77
N THR A 34 1.64 8.54 -14.96
CA THR A 34 0.19 8.59 -15.17
C THR A 34 -0.49 7.27 -14.79
N ARG A 35 0.09 6.14 -15.21
CA ARG A 35 -0.42 4.80 -14.84
C ARG A 35 -0.37 4.57 -13.34
N LEU A 36 0.71 4.97 -12.66
CA LEU A 36 0.82 4.87 -11.20
C LEU A 36 -0.20 5.76 -10.50
N GLN A 37 -0.34 7.03 -10.91
CA GLN A 37 -1.32 7.97 -10.37
C GLN A 37 -2.75 7.46 -10.52
N HIS A 38 -3.07 6.78 -11.63
CA HIS A 38 -4.38 6.15 -11.81
C HIS A 38 -4.58 4.99 -10.82
N ARG A 39 -3.58 4.11 -10.67
CA ARG A 39 -3.68 2.94 -9.77
C ARG A 39 -3.74 3.30 -8.30
N VAL A 40 -3.05 4.37 -7.87
CA VAL A 40 -3.11 4.88 -6.49
C VAL A 40 -4.54 5.28 -6.09
N LYS A 41 -5.41 5.63 -7.05
CA LYS A 41 -6.82 5.95 -6.77
C LYS A 41 -7.68 4.71 -6.54
N THR A 42 -7.19 3.51 -6.84
CA THR A 42 -7.94 2.26 -6.62
C THR A 42 -7.84 1.85 -5.16
N SER A 43 -8.90 2.06 -4.39
CA SER A 43 -9.02 1.55 -3.03
C SER A 43 -9.03 0.03 -3.01
N PHE A 44 -8.55 -0.56 -1.91
CA PHE A 44 -8.82 -1.97 -1.62
C PHE A 44 -10.33 -2.16 -1.39
N ASP A 45 -10.85 -3.31 -1.78
CA ASP A 45 -12.28 -3.63 -1.77
C ASP A 45 -12.40 -5.11 -1.41
N GLU A 46 -12.95 -5.37 -0.22
CA GLU A 46 -13.08 -6.71 0.32
C GLU A 46 -14.18 -7.53 -0.36
N THR A 47 -15.05 -6.93 -1.17
CA THR A 47 -16.07 -7.65 -1.94
C THR A 47 -15.57 -8.13 -3.31
N ARG A 48 -14.47 -7.54 -3.79
CA ARG A 48 -13.87 -7.83 -5.07
C ARG A 48 -13.00 -9.08 -5.02
N ARG A 49 -13.30 -10.05 -5.88
CA ARG A 49 -12.62 -11.35 -5.93
C ARG A 49 -11.12 -11.23 -6.19
N ASP A 50 -10.72 -10.36 -7.12
CA ASP A 50 -9.31 -10.16 -7.46
C ASP A 50 -8.50 -9.58 -6.29
N HIS A 51 -9.10 -8.67 -5.52
CA HIS A 51 -8.50 -8.13 -4.31
C HIS A 51 -8.34 -9.20 -3.21
N GLN A 52 -9.38 -10.01 -3.00
CA GLN A 52 -9.32 -11.14 -2.07
C GLN A 52 -8.28 -12.19 -2.48
N GLU A 53 -8.19 -12.53 -3.77
CA GLU A 53 -7.24 -13.50 -4.32
C GLU A 53 -5.79 -13.01 -4.17
N ALA A 54 -5.54 -11.72 -4.36
CA ALA A 54 -4.23 -11.11 -4.10
C ALA A 54 -3.85 -11.22 -2.61
N LEU A 55 -4.80 -11.02 -1.70
CA LEU A 55 -4.57 -11.13 -0.26
C LEU A 55 -4.25 -12.58 0.15
N LYS A 56 -5.02 -13.55 -0.35
CA LYS A 56 -4.75 -14.98 -0.16
C LYS A 56 -3.37 -15.37 -0.71
N SER A 57 -3.03 -14.85 -1.89
CA SER A 57 -1.73 -15.09 -2.51
C SER A 57 -0.58 -14.53 -1.68
N LEU A 58 -0.76 -13.36 -1.06
CA LEU A 58 0.24 -12.79 -0.16
C LEU A 58 0.47 -13.73 1.03
N TRP A 59 -0.61 -14.18 1.67
CA TRP A 59 -0.53 -15.14 2.78
C TRP A 59 0.21 -16.42 2.38
N SER A 60 -0.22 -17.09 1.30
CA SER A 60 0.39 -18.35 0.87
C SER A 60 1.85 -18.21 0.46
N THR A 61 2.27 -17.02 0.03
CA THR A 61 3.67 -16.75 -0.34
C THR A 61 4.52 -16.55 0.91
N ALA A 62 3.99 -15.88 1.94
CA ALA A 62 4.72 -15.60 3.17
C ALA A 62 4.73 -16.79 4.15
N PHE A 63 3.63 -17.55 4.22
CA PHE A 63 3.46 -18.69 5.12
C PHE A 63 2.98 -19.93 4.33
N PRO A 64 3.86 -20.57 3.55
CA PRO A 64 3.47 -21.67 2.67
C PRO A 64 2.89 -22.88 3.43
N ASP A 65 3.36 -23.12 4.65
CA ASP A 65 2.97 -24.28 5.46
C ASP A 65 1.79 -24.00 6.41
N VAL A 66 1.27 -22.77 6.45
CA VAL A 66 0.17 -22.37 7.35
C VAL A 66 -1.04 -21.97 6.50
N PRO A 67 -2.11 -22.77 6.46
CA PRO A 67 -3.30 -22.42 5.69
C PRO A 67 -3.99 -21.19 6.30
N LEU A 68 -4.44 -20.28 5.43
CA LEU A 68 -5.26 -19.14 5.84
C LEU A 68 -6.67 -19.63 6.19
N THR A 69 -7.10 -19.39 7.42
CA THR A 69 -8.43 -19.77 7.93
C THR A 69 -9.52 -18.82 7.45
N GLY A 70 -9.18 -17.56 7.18
CA GLY A 70 -10.12 -16.56 6.69
C GLY A 70 -9.44 -15.23 6.36
N LEU A 71 -10.11 -14.43 5.52
CA LEU A 71 -9.64 -13.09 5.15
C LEU A 71 -9.68 -12.12 6.34
N ILE A 72 -10.47 -12.45 7.36
CA ILE A 72 -10.54 -11.76 8.65
C ILE A 72 -10.21 -12.81 9.72
N SER A 73 -9.04 -12.73 10.33
CA SER A 73 -8.54 -13.70 11.32
C SER A 73 -7.35 -13.13 12.11
N GLU A 74 -7.09 -13.65 13.31
CA GLU A 74 -5.93 -13.23 14.11
C GLU A 74 -4.59 -13.58 13.43
N GLN A 75 -4.58 -14.50 12.46
CA GLN A 75 -3.38 -14.90 11.72
C GLN A 75 -2.66 -13.71 11.07
N TRP A 76 -3.40 -12.69 10.63
CA TRP A 76 -2.81 -11.50 10.05
C TRP A 76 -1.88 -10.76 11.02
N LYS A 77 -2.10 -10.85 12.34
CA LYS A 77 -1.19 -10.22 13.30
C LYS A 77 0.16 -10.93 13.37
N GLU A 78 0.22 -12.23 13.08
CA GLU A 78 1.48 -12.98 12.98
C GLU A 78 2.33 -12.51 11.78
N MET A 79 1.67 -12.05 10.71
CA MET A 79 2.36 -11.40 9.57
C MET A 79 2.79 -9.96 9.89
N GLY A 80 2.30 -9.37 10.99
CA GLY A 80 2.62 -8.00 11.42
C GLY A 80 1.57 -6.94 11.07
N TRP A 81 0.35 -7.32 10.70
CA TRP A 81 -0.75 -6.37 10.46
C TRP A 81 -1.24 -5.77 11.77
N GLN A 82 -1.77 -4.54 11.73
CA GLN A 82 -2.23 -3.85 12.95
C GLN A 82 -3.41 -4.57 13.63
N GLY A 83 -4.25 -5.25 12.86
CA GLY A 83 -5.42 -5.96 13.35
C GLY A 83 -5.73 -7.25 12.57
N HIS A 84 -6.86 -7.86 12.91
CA HIS A 84 -7.32 -9.12 12.31
C HIS A 84 -7.96 -8.95 10.92
N ASN A 85 -8.21 -7.70 10.49
CA ASN A 85 -8.75 -7.38 9.17
C ASN A 85 -7.75 -6.51 8.37
N PRO A 86 -6.99 -7.09 7.42
CA PRO A 86 -6.03 -6.39 6.57
C PRO A 86 -6.62 -5.25 5.75
N SER A 87 -7.92 -5.28 5.44
CA SER A 87 -8.61 -4.21 4.69
C SER A 87 -8.35 -2.83 5.32
N THR A 88 -8.20 -2.77 6.64
CA THR A 88 -8.02 -1.51 7.38
C THR A 88 -6.64 -0.88 7.19
N ASP A 89 -5.62 -1.65 6.85
CA ASP A 89 -4.25 -1.15 6.66
C ASP A 89 -4.08 -0.52 5.26
N PHE A 90 -4.92 -0.88 4.28
CA PHE A 90 -4.87 -0.33 2.93
C PHE A 90 -5.60 1.00 2.76
N ARG A 91 -6.20 1.58 3.81
CA ARG A 91 -6.99 2.83 3.71
C ARG A 91 -6.20 4.02 3.15
N GLY A 92 -4.90 4.10 3.43
CA GLY A 92 -4.05 5.20 2.98
C GLY A 92 -3.50 5.02 1.56
N CYS A 93 -3.05 3.81 1.22
CA CYS A 93 -2.33 3.55 -0.04
C CYS A 93 -3.17 2.83 -1.11
N GLY A 94 -4.31 2.23 -0.74
CA GLY A 94 -5.17 1.49 -1.65
C GLY A 94 -4.61 0.12 -2.06
N PHE A 95 -5.19 -0.45 -3.13
CA PHE A 95 -4.88 -1.79 -3.61
C PHE A 95 -3.44 -1.95 -4.11
N ILE A 96 -2.84 -0.88 -4.64
CA ILE A 96 -1.45 -0.91 -5.13
C ILE A 96 -0.43 -1.27 -4.04
N ALA A 97 -0.73 -0.99 -2.76
CA ALA A 97 0.13 -1.42 -1.66
C ALA A 97 0.17 -2.95 -1.52
N LEU A 98 -0.97 -3.63 -1.66
CA LEU A 98 -1.03 -5.09 -1.67
C LEU A 98 -0.25 -5.68 -2.85
N GLU A 99 -0.39 -5.07 -4.03
CA GLU A 99 0.37 -5.50 -5.21
C GLU A 99 1.89 -5.37 -4.99
N ASN A 100 2.34 -4.30 -4.33
CA ASN A 100 3.75 -4.12 -3.99
C ASN A 100 4.23 -5.15 -2.97
N LEU A 101 3.45 -5.41 -1.90
CA LEU A 101 3.78 -6.44 -0.90
C LEU A 101 3.91 -7.82 -1.56
N LEU A 102 2.96 -8.17 -2.43
CA LEU A 102 2.98 -9.44 -3.15
C LEU A 102 4.17 -9.54 -4.12
N PHE A 103 4.53 -8.42 -4.78
CA PHE A 103 5.73 -8.36 -5.62
C PHE A 103 6.99 -8.64 -4.80
N PHE A 104 7.14 -8.02 -3.62
CA PHE A 104 8.28 -8.27 -2.74
C PHE A 104 8.32 -9.73 -2.27
N ALA A 105 7.18 -10.27 -1.82
CA ALA A 105 7.10 -11.64 -1.35
C ALA A 105 7.51 -12.67 -2.41
N ARG A 106 7.13 -12.44 -3.67
CA ARG A 106 7.44 -13.35 -4.79
C ARG A 106 8.85 -13.17 -5.36
N THR A 107 9.35 -11.94 -5.37
CA THR A 107 10.62 -11.60 -6.07
C THR A 107 11.82 -11.68 -5.14
N TYR A 108 11.63 -11.39 -3.85
CA TYR A 108 12.69 -11.31 -2.85
C TYR A 108 12.35 -12.14 -1.59
N PRO A 109 12.19 -13.46 -1.71
CA PRO A 109 11.73 -14.33 -0.62
C PRO A 109 12.71 -14.39 0.56
N VAL A 110 13.99 -14.08 0.36
CA VAL A 110 15.02 -14.09 1.41
C VAL A 110 14.81 -12.98 2.46
N CYS A 111 14.02 -11.94 2.16
CA CYS A 111 13.69 -10.89 3.13
C CYS A 111 12.53 -11.25 4.09
N LEU A 112 11.87 -12.40 3.89
CA LEU A 112 10.71 -12.84 4.68
C LEU A 112 11.00 -14.06 5.58
N LEU A 113 12.24 -14.57 5.56
CA LEU A 113 12.74 -15.65 6.41
C LEU A 113 13.70 -15.07 7.46
#